data_AF-A0A917VHY7-F1
#
_entry.id   AF-A0A917VHY7-F1
#
_cell.length_a   1.000
_cell.length_b   1.000
_cell.length_c   1.000
_cell.angle_alpha   90.00
_cell.angle_beta   90.00
_cell.angle_gamma   90.00
#
_symmetry.space_group_name_H-M   'P 1'
#
loop_
_entity.id
_entity.type
_entity.pdbx_description
1 polymer ?
#
loop_
_entity_poly.entity_id
_entity_poly.type
_entity_poly.pdbx_seq_one_letter_code
_entity_poly.pdbx_strand_id
1 'polypeptide(L)'
;MWEAALRALICPPSVLAAQLDRLAGVIGLDTVELGIIPFSASLKIPPATAFWMYDDSRVIVETWHSELWIEDEVGVSTYLRTWNTLKESAVYGADAHRAISAARRTLNV
;
A
#
# COMPACT_ATOMS: atom_id res chain seq x y z
N MET A 1 -1.79 0.24 0.46
CA MET A 1 -0.94 -0.74 -0.25
C MET A 1 -1.81 -1.74 -1.00
N TRP A 2 -1.53 -2.07 -2.26
CA TRP A 2 -2.29 -3.08 -3.00
C TRP A 2 -1.83 -4.51 -2.66
N GLU A 3 -2.74 -5.48 -2.57
CA GLU A 3 -2.43 -6.87 -2.19
C GLU A 3 -1.36 -7.54 -3.07
N ALA A 4 -1.19 -7.11 -4.33
CA ALA A 4 -0.12 -7.61 -5.19
C ALA A 4 1.27 -7.46 -4.56
N ALA A 5 1.52 -6.37 -3.81
CA ALA A 5 2.79 -6.16 -3.12
C ALA A 5 3.07 -7.21 -2.02
N LEU A 6 2.02 -7.76 -1.39
CA LEU A 6 2.15 -8.81 -0.38
C LEU A 6 2.48 -10.19 -1.00
N ARG A 7 2.15 -10.37 -2.28
CA ARG A 7 2.26 -11.64 -2.99
C ARG A 7 3.39 -11.68 -4.01
N ALA A 8 3.94 -10.53 -4.37
CA ALA A 8 5.07 -10.43 -5.29
C ALA A 8 6.34 -11.01 -4.65
N LEU A 9 6.74 -12.19 -5.11
CA LEU A 9 7.92 -12.90 -4.62
C LEU A 9 9.21 -12.37 -5.26
N ILE A 10 9.56 -11.12 -4.96
CA ILE A 10 10.80 -10.48 -5.43
C ILE A 10 12.06 -10.89 -4.66
N CYS A 11 11.92 -11.81 -3.71
CA CYS A 11 12.98 -12.33 -2.83
C CYS A 11 12.68 -13.79 -2.45
N PRO A 12 13.61 -14.52 -1.79
CA PRO A 12 13.34 -15.88 -1.34
C PRO A 12 12.08 -15.97 -0.44
N PRO A 13 11.31 -17.07 -0.48
CA PRO A 13 10.07 -17.19 0.30
C PRO A 13 10.22 -16.94 1.80
N SER A 14 11.33 -17.37 2.41
CA SER A 14 11.62 -17.12 3.83
C SER A 14 11.83 -15.64 4.15
N VAL A 15 12.40 -14.88 3.21
CA VAL A 15 12.59 -13.43 3.36
C VAL A 15 11.25 -12.72 3.23
N LEU A 16 10.42 -13.05 2.23
CA LEU A 16 9.09 -12.45 2.10
C LEU A 16 8.21 -12.77 3.31
N ALA A 17 8.30 -14.00 3.84
CA ALA A 17 7.61 -14.39 5.07
C ALA A 17 7.98 -13.48 6.25
N ALA A 18 9.28 -13.20 6.45
CA ALA A 18 9.73 -12.29 7.50
C ALA A 18 9.25 -10.83 7.28
N GLN A 19 9.21 -10.36 6.02
CA GLN A 19 8.65 -9.03 5.70
C GLN A 19 7.15 -8.96 6.03
N LEU A 20 6.38 -9.99 5.70
CA LEU A 20 4.96 -10.07 6.03
C LEU A 20 4.72 -10.14 7.55
N ASP A 21 5.55 -10.87 8.29
CA ASP A 21 5.49 -10.93 9.75
C ASP A 21 5.77 -9.54 10.37
N ARG A 22 6.71 -8.78 9.81
CA ARG A 22 6.96 -7.39 10.20
C ARG A 22 5.78 -6.47 9.90
N LEU A 23 5.14 -6.62 8.73
CA LEU A 23 3.94 -5.85 8.36
C LEU A 23 2.74 -6.19 9.26
N ALA A 24 2.60 -7.44 9.69
CA ALA A 24 1.56 -7.82 10.65
C ALA A 24 1.80 -7.12 12.00
N GLY A 25 3.05 -7.04 12.46
CA GLY A 25 3.43 -6.41 13.72
C GLY A 25 3.26 -4.88 13.79
N VAL A 26 3.11 -4.18 12.66
CA VAL A 26 2.79 -2.73 12.67
C VAL A 26 1.30 -2.45 12.80
N ILE A 27 0.43 -3.44 12.58
CA ILE A 27 -1.02 -3.28 12.78
C ILE A 27 -1.29 -3.11 14.28
N GLY A 28 -1.90 -1.99 14.65
CA GLY A 28 -2.25 -1.66 16.05
C GLY A 28 -1.30 -0.67 16.71
N LEU A 29 -0.23 -0.23 16.04
CA LEU A 29 0.55 0.92 16.48
C LEU A 29 -0.29 2.21 16.32
N ASP A 30 -0.11 3.15 17.25
CA ASP A 30 -0.72 4.49 17.22
C ASP A 30 0.01 5.47 16.28
N THR A 31 1.21 5.11 15.86
CA THR A 31 2.08 5.92 14.99
C THR A 31 1.94 5.60 13.50
N VAL A 32 1.28 4.49 13.13
CA VAL A 32 1.18 4.03 11.73
C VAL A 32 -0.20 3.45 11.44
N GLU A 33 -0.88 3.97 10.42
CA GLU A 33 -2.09 3.37 9.84
C GLU A 33 -1.74 2.57 8.58
N LEU A 34 -1.87 1.24 8.62
CA LEU A 34 -1.62 0.37 7.47
C LEU A 34 -2.93 -0.05 6.80
N GLY A 35 -3.19 0.53 5.61
CA GLY A 35 -4.30 0.14 4.74
C GLY A 35 -3.87 -0.80 3.62
N ILE A 36 -4.64 -1.86 3.39
CA ILE A 36 -4.42 -2.82 2.30
C ILE A 36 -5.62 -2.79 1.37
N ILE A 37 -5.44 -2.77 0.06
CA ILE A 37 -6.51 -2.93 -0.94
C ILE A 37 -6.49 -4.39 -1.39
N PRO A 38 -7.43 -5.23 -0.92
CA PRO A 38 -7.49 -6.64 -1.33
C PRO A 38 -7.86 -6.81 -2.79
N PHE A 39 -7.49 -7.95 -3.39
CA PHE A 39 -7.95 -8.31 -4.73
C PHE A 39 -9.48 -8.49 -4.82
N SER A 40 -10.14 -8.77 -3.71
CA SER A 40 -11.60 -8.88 -3.62
C SER A 40 -12.31 -7.54 -3.38
N ALA A 41 -11.60 -6.42 -3.30
CA ALA A 41 -12.20 -5.12 -3.03
C ALA A 41 -13.10 -4.65 -4.19
N SER A 42 -14.19 -3.98 -3.84
CA SER A 42 -14.91 -3.12 -4.81
C SER A 42 -14.06 -1.87 -5.05
N LEU A 43 -13.27 -1.88 -6.13
CA LEU A 43 -12.35 -0.79 -6.47
C LEU A 43 -13.11 0.47 -6.87
N LYS A 44 -12.79 1.60 -6.22
CA LYS A 44 -13.29 2.93 -6.61
C LYS A 44 -12.48 3.51 -7.77
N ILE A 45 -11.17 3.28 -7.72
CA ILE A 45 -10.23 3.50 -8.83
C ILE A 45 -9.18 2.38 -8.84
N PRO A 46 -8.52 2.11 -9.97
CA PRO A 46 -7.44 1.14 -10.03
C PRO A 46 -6.25 1.57 -9.16
N PRO A 47 -5.68 0.66 -8.34
CA PRO A 47 -4.38 0.88 -7.72
C PRO A 47 -3.30 0.95 -8.81
N ALA A 48 -2.94 2.17 -9.22
CA ALA A 48 -1.99 2.43 -10.30
C ALA A 48 -0.57 2.64 -9.75
N THR A 49 0.23 3.48 -10.40
CA THR A 49 1.59 3.85 -10.00
C THR A 49 1.65 4.25 -8.54
N ALA A 50 2.63 3.71 -7.81
CA ALA A 50 2.87 4.10 -6.42
C ALA A 50 3.28 5.57 -6.35
N PHE A 51 2.81 6.24 -5.31
CA PHE A 51 3.19 7.61 -5.00
C PHE A 51 3.31 7.80 -3.50
N TRP A 52 4.08 8.79 -3.10
CA TRP A 52 4.21 9.24 -1.72
C TRP A 52 3.77 10.68 -1.63
N MET A 53 3.13 11.02 -0.52
CA MET A 53 2.70 12.37 -0.23
C MET A 53 3.27 12.77 1.11
N TYR A 54 3.92 13.93 1.14
CA TYR A 54 4.49 14.53 2.33
C TYR A 54 3.63 15.75 2.68
N ASP A 55 2.94 15.64 3.82
CA ASP A 55 1.92 16.59 4.25
C ASP A 55 0.90 16.84 3.11
N ASP A 56 0.36 18.06 3.02
CA ASP A 56 -0.54 18.47 1.94
C ASP A 56 0.19 19.39 0.93
N SER A 57 1.49 19.18 0.72
CA SER A 57 2.31 20.12 -0.07
C SER A 57 3.21 19.48 -1.13
N ARG A 58 3.53 18.19 -1.03
CA ARG A 58 4.43 17.54 -2.00
C ARG A 58 4.05 16.11 -2.27
N VAL A 59 4.00 15.76 -3.55
CA VAL A 59 3.79 14.40 -4.03
C VAL A 59 4.98 13.97 -4.88
N ILE A 60 5.42 12.74 -4.66
CA ILE A 60 6.49 12.09 -5.41
C ILE A 60 5.92 10.85 -6.10
N VAL A 61 6.17 10.74 -7.40
CA VAL A 61 5.76 9.59 -8.21
C VAL A 61 6.98 9.04 -8.92
N GLU A 62 7.35 7.80 -8.59
CA GLU A 62 8.48 7.13 -9.23
C GLU A 62 8.02 6.33 -10.46
N THR A 63 8.81 6.42 -11.51
CA THR A 63 8.72 5.59 -12.72
C THR A 63 10.08 4.94 -12.96
N TRP A 64 10.15 3.96 -13.86
CA TRP A 64 11.38 3.23 -14.17
C TRP A 64 12.60 4.10 -14.48
N HIS A 65 12.42 5.26 -15.12
CA HIS A 65 13.52 6.10 -15.59
C HIS A 65 13.57 7.49 -14.93
N SER A 66 12.56 7.86 -14.15
CA SER A 66 12.46 9.20 -13.58
C SER A 66 11.52 9.24 -12.39
N GLU A 67 11.68 10.28 -11.61
CA GLU A 67 10.79 10.64 -10.53
C GLU A 67 10.13 11.99 -10.85
N LEU A 68 8.82 12.09 -10.60
CA LEU A 68 8.07 13.33 -10.72
C LEU A 68 7.88 13.95 -9.34
N TRP A 69 8.27 15.22 -9.22
CA TRP A 69 8.07 16.04 -8.04
C TRP A 69 6.92 17.01 -8.32
N ILE A 70 5.85 16.90 -7.54
CA ILE A 70 4.62 17.66 -7.73
C ILE A 70 4.37 18.47 -6.47
N GLU A 71 4.49 19.79 -6.60
CA GLU A 71 4.38 20.76 -5.49
C GLU A 71 3.34 21.86 -5.79
N ASP A 72 2.77 21.88 -7.00
CA ASP A 72 1.68 22.81 -7.32
C ASP A 72 0.35 22.34 -6.71
N GLU A 73 -0.48 23.30 -6.32
CA GLU A 73 -1.76 23.05 -5.62
C GLU A 73 -2.70 22.13 -6.41
N VAL A 74 -2.75 22.28 -7.73
CA VAL A 74 -3.65 21.47 -8.59
C VAL A 74 -3.17 20.02 -8.63
N GLY A 75 -1.86 19.81 -8.80
CA GLY A 75 -1.23 18.50 -8.76
C GLY A 75 -1.42 17.81 -7.41
N VAL A 76 -1.05 18.47 -6.32
CA VAL A 76 -1.18 17.93 -4.96
C VAL A 76 -2.64 17.59 -4.62
N SER A 77 -3.58 18.50 -4.91
CA SER A 77 -5.01 18.24 -4.66
C SER A 77 -5.53 17.04 -5.44
N THR A 78 -5.00 16.78 -6.63
CA THR A 78 -5.38 15.62 -7.45
C THR A 78 -4.93 14.32 -6.80
N TYR A 79 -3.70 14.25 -6.31
CA TYR A 79 -3.21 13.06 -5.60
C TYR A 79 -3.85 12.88 -4.23
N LEU A 80 -4.23 13.95 -3.55
CA LEU A 80 -5.03 13.87 -2.31
C LEU A 80 -6.41 13.23 -2.58
N ARG A 81 -7.10 13.64 -3.65
CA ARG A 81 -8.35 12.98 -4.07
C ARG A 81 -8.13 11.51 -4.42
N THR A 82 -7.05 11.20 -5.15
CA THR A 82 -6.67 9.82 -5.48
C THR A 82 -6.43 8.99 -4.23
N TRP A 83 -5.66 9.51 -3.27
CA TRP A 83 -5.39 8.85 -1.98
C TRP A 83 -6.68 8.55 -1.22
N ASN A 84 -7.55 9.55 -1.04
CA ASN A 84 -8.82 9.38 -0.36
C ASN A 84 -9.72 8.35 -1.05
N THR A 85 -9.76 8.37 -2.38
CA THR A 85 -10.55 7.40 -3.17
C THR A 85 -9.99 5.97 -3.04
N LEU A 86 -8.66 5.81 -2.97
CA LEU A 86 -8.04 4.51 -2.71
C LEU A 86 -8.33 3.99 -1.29
N LYS A 87 -8.40 4.88 -0.29
CA LYS A 87 -8.76 4.51 1.10
C LYS A 87 -10.15 3.87 1.17
N GLU A 88 -11.10 4.29 0.33
CA GLU A 88 -12.45 3.68 0.29
C GLU A 88 -12.47 2.22 -0.16
N SER A 89 -11.44 1.76 -0.87
CA SER A 89 -11.26 0.36 -1.26
C SER A 89 -10.33 -0.42 -0.33
N ALA A 90 -9.74 0.25 0.66
CA ALA A 90 -8.79 -0.35 1.58
C ALA A 90 -9.49 -0.95 2.81
N VAL A 91 -8.88 -1.99 3.34
CA VAL A 91 -9.19 -2.59 4.64
C VAL A 91 -8.08 -2.29 5.63
N TYR A 92 -8.45 -2.24 6.91
CA TYR A 92 -7.60 -1.82 8.01
C TYR A 92 -7.70 -2.80 9.19
N GLY A 93 -6.81 -2.65 10.17
CA GLY A 93 -6.87 -3.41 11.42
C GLY A 93 -6.91 -4.93 11.20
N ALA A 94 -7.90 -5.60 11.77
CA ALA A 94 -8.05 -7.05 11.69
C ALA A 94 -8.20 -7.56 10.24
N ASP A 95 -8.85 -6.81 9.35
CA ASP A 95 -8.98 -7.21 7.94
C ASP A 95 -7.67 -7.09 7.18
N ALA A 96 -6.89 -6.03 7.43
CA ALA A 96 -5.54 -5.91 6.90
C ALA A 96 -4.65 -7.07 7.40
N HIS A 97 -4.75 -7.40 8.69
CA HIS A 97 -4.02 -8.53 9.27
C HIS A 97 -4.41 -9.87 8.60
N ARG A 98 -5.70 -10.07 8.29
CA ARG A 98 -6.18 -11.24 7.54
C ARG A 98 -5.57 -11.32 6.14
N ALA A 99 -5.50 -10.20 5.42
CA ALA A 99 -4.90 -10.16 4.08
C ALA A 99 -3.41 -10.53 4.11
N ILE A 100 -2.64 -9.96 5.06
CA ILE A 100 -1.23 -10.32 5.26
C ILE A 100 -1.07 -11.80 5.60
N SER A 101 -1.87 -12.29 6.55
CA SER A 101 -1.84 -13.70 6.97
C SER A 101 -2.17 -14.66 5.82
N ALA A 102 -3.09 -14.26 4.92
CA ALA A 102 -3.44 -15.04 3.75
C ALA A 102 -2.29 -15.11 2.74
N ALA A 103 -1.58 -14.00 2.48
CA ALA A 103 -0.38 -14.01 1.66
C ALA A 103 0.75 -14.84 2.30
N ARG A 104 0.95 -14.72 3.61
CA ARG A 104 1.96 -15.47 4.36
C ARG A 104 1.79 -16.99 4.24
N ARG A 105 0.54 -17.48 4.29
CA ARG A 105 0.23 -18.91 4.13
C ARG A 105 0.58 -19.48 2.75
N THR A 106 0.72 -18.66 1.71
CA THR A 106 1.06 -19.18 0.38
C THR A 106 2.55 -19.47 0.19
N LEU A 107 3.41 -19.09 1.13
CA LEU A 107 4.87 -19.18 0.98
C LEU A 107 5.47 -20.54 1.37
N ASN A 108 4.69 -21.46 1.97
CA ASN A 108 5.11 -22.82 2.32
C ASN A 108 6.50 -22.92 3.00
N VAL A 109 6.80 -21.95 3.86
CA VAL A 109 8.03 -21.83 4.69
C VAL A 109 7.69 -21.62 6.15
#